data_AF-A0A961UBT7-F1
#
_entry.id   AF-A0A961UBT7-F1
#
_cell.length_a   1.000
_cell.length_b   1.000
_cell.length_c   1.000
_cell.angle_alpha   90.00
_cell.angle_beta   90.00
_cell.angle_gamma   90.00
#
_symmetry.space_group_name_H-M   'P 1'
#
loop_
_entity.id
_entity.type
_entity.pdbx_description
1 polymer ?
#
loop_
_entity_poly.entity_id
_entity_poly.type
_entity_poly.pdbx_seq_one_letter_code
_entity_poly.pdbx_strand_id
1 'polypeptide(L)'
;TNDLTQTTFGISRDDAASFLGTYVERGILEIDPFVSLDQDGVGELVSIAAERGRKTRNAIKLGICGEHGGDPASIGFCEKVGLDYVSCSPYRVPIARLAAAQAALGGGGGSTA
;
A
#
# COMPACT_ATOMS: atom_id res chain seq x y z
N THR A 1 7.58 0.34 1.75
CA THR A 1 6.68 -0.21 2.79
C THR A 1 7.08 -1.59 3.27
N ASN A 2 8.00 -2.30 2.62
CA ASN A 2 8.52 -3.58 3.11
C ASN A 2 9.08 -3.49 4.54
N ASP A 3 10.09 -2.65 4.77
CA ASP A 3 10.68 -2.43 6.11
C ASP A 3 9.70 -1.81 7.12
N LEU A 4 8.80 -0.94 6.64
CA LEU A 4 7.77 -0.37 7.49
C LEU A 4 6.82 -1.46 8.01
N THR A 5 6.49 -2.44 7.17
CA THR A 5 5.68 -3.60 7.56
C THR A 5 6.42 -4.45 8.58
N GLN A 6 7.70 -4.75 8.33
CA GLN A 6 8.53 -5.53 9.27
C GLN A 6 8.56 -4.89 10.67
N THR A 7 8.78 -3.58 10.73
CA THR A 7 8.86 -2.86 12.00
C THR A 7 7.51 -2.64 12.67
N THR A 8 6.43 -2.47 11.90
CA THR A 8 5.07 -2.29 12.43
C THR A 8 4.53 -3.60 13.02
N PHE A 9 4.70 -4.72 12.30
CA PHE A 9 4.28 -6.04 12.79
C PHE A 9 5.26 -6.65 13.79
N GLY A 10 6.51 -6.18 13.83
CA GLY A 10 7.58 -6.81 14.60
C GLY A 10 7.99 -8.17 14.02
N ILE A 11 7.94 -8.32 12.70
CA ILE A 11 8.20 -9.58 12.00
C ILE A 11 9.33 -9.38 10.98
N SER A 12 10.34 -10.23 11.04
CA SER A 12 11.34 -10.40 9.98
C SER A 12 10.72 -11.15 8.80
N ARG A 13 10.75 -10.56 7.60
CA ARG A 13 10.21 -11.17 6.37
C ARG A 13 10.90 -12.49 6.04
N ASP A 14 12.21 -12.56 6.25
CA ASP A 14 13.02 -13.74 5.93
C ASP A 14 12.68 -14.92 6.84
N ASP A 15 12.22 -14.66 8.08
CA ASP A 15 11.82 -15.68 9.04
C ASP A 15 10.32 -15.99 9.02
N ALA A 16 9.51 -15.07 8.45
CA ALA A 16 8.05 -15.13 8.42
C ALA A 16 7.51 -16.35 7.68
N ALA A 17 8.23 -16.86 6.68
CA ALA A 17 7.81 -18.00 5.87
C ALA A 17 7.45 -19.24 6.70
N SER A 18 8.02 -19.38 7.90
CA SER A 18 7.77 -20.50 8.82
C SER A 18 6.38 -20.49 9.47
N PHE A 19 5.69 -19.35 9.54
CA PHE A 19 4.40 -19.24 10.25
C PHE A 19 3.33 -18.40 9.55
N LEU A 20 3.71 -17.50 8.63
CA LEU A 20 2.78 -16.54 8.02
C LEU A 20 1.67 -17.24 7.22
N GLY A 21 2.00 -18.32 6.51
CA GLY A 21 1.01 -19.15 5.82
C GLY A 21 -0.04 -19.74 6.77
N THR A 22 0.40 -20.27 7.93
CA THR A 22 -0.51 -20.79 8.95
C THR A 22 -1.38 -19.68 9.57
N TYR A 23 -0.88 -18.46 9.69
CA TYR A 23 -1.68 -17.32 10.18
C TYR A 23 -2.79 -16.97 9.20
N VAL A 24 -2.50 -16.97 7.90
CA VAL A 24 -3.50 -16.74 6.85
C VAL A 24 -4.53 -17.88 6.81
N GLU A 25 -4.08 -19.14 6.83
CA GLU A 25 -4.97 -20.31 6.84
C GLU A 25 -5.92 -20.34 8.05
N ARG A 26 -5.47 -19.83 9.19
CA ARG A 26 -6.27 -19.74 10.43
C ARG A 26 -7.10 -18.46 10.53
N GLY A 27 -7.02 -17.56 9.54
CA GLY A 27 -7.71 -16.27 9.55
C GLY A 27 -7.22 -15.31 10.64
N ILE A 28 -6.01 -15.52 11.17
CA ILE A 28 -5.36 -14.57 12.09
C ILE A 28 -4.95 -13.32 11.29
N LEU A 29 -4.49 -13.52 10.06
CA LEU A 29 -4.29 -12.47 9.06
C LEU A 29 -5.17 -12.79 7.85
N GLU A 30 -5.76 -11.77 7.25
CA GLU A 30 -6.58 -11.96 6.04
C GLU A 30 -5.71 -12.26 4.82
N ILE A 31 -4.56 -11.59 4.72
CA ILE A 31 -3.60 -11.70 3.63
C ILE A 31 -2.17 -11.52 4.17
N ASP A 32 -1.19 -12.03 3.42
CA ASP A 32 0.23 -11.74 3.67
C ASP A 32 0.49 -10.22 3.57
N PRO A 33 0.89 -9.56 4.69
CA PRO A 33 1.08 -8.11 4.74
C PRO A 33 2.31 -7.63 3.95
N PHE A 34 3.16 -8.53 3.44
CA PHE A 34 4.26 -8.20 2.53
C PHE A 34 3.86 -8.25 1.05
N VAL A 35 2.66 -8.77 0.75
CA VAL A 35 2.10 -8.86 -0.61
C VAL A 35 1.09 -7.74 -0.84
N SER A 36 0.17 -7.54 0.10
CA SER A 36 -0.80 -6.45 0.08
C SER A 36 -0.69 -5.63 1.36
N LEU A 37 -0.77 -4.31 1.23
CA LEU A 37 -0.55 -3.38 2.32
C LEU A 37 -1.66 -3.55 3.38
N ASP A 38 -1.26 -3.83 4.61
CA ASP A 38 -2.13 -3.68 5.78
C ASP A 38 -2.56 -2.21 5.92
N GLN A 39 -3.83 -1.91 5.61
CA GLN A 39 -4.34 -0.54 5.60
C GLN A 39 -4.61 0.00 7.00
N ASP A 40 -4.93 -0.85 7.97
CA ASP A 40 -5.35 -0.44 9.31
C ASP A 40 -4.15 -0.16 10.23
N GLY A 41 -3.04 -0.89 10.07
CA GLY A 41 -1.81 -0.65 10.82
C GLY A 41 -0.77 0.15 10.01
N VAL A 42 -0.16 -0.51 9.03
CA VAL A 42 0.91 0.12 8.20
C VAL A 42 0.38 1.31 7.41
N GLY A 43 -0.84 1.20 6.88
CA GLY A 43 -1.52 2.27 6.15
C GLY A 43 -1.80 3.50 7.01
N GLU A 44 -2.14 3.33 8.27
CA GLU A 44 -2.31 4.46 9.20
C GLU A 44 -1.00 5.25 9.36
N LEU A 45 0.13 4.56 9.50
CA LEU A 45 1.45 5.21 9.56
C LEU A 45 1.79 5.96 8.26
N VAL A 46 1.45 5.38 7.11
CA VAL A 46 1.61 6.05 5.80
C VAL A 46 0.74 7.31 5.71
N SER A 47 -0.50 7.25 6.17
CA SER A 47 -1.44 8.37 6.19
C SER A 47 -0.95 9.51 7.09
N ILE A 48 -0.50 9.18 8.29
CA ILE A 48 0.11 10.12 9.24
C ILE A 48 1.35 10.79 8.63
N ALA A 49 2.22 10.02 7.98
CA ALA A 49 3.42 10.54 7.34
C ALA A 49 3.09 11.51 6.19
N ALA A 50 2.11 11.14 5.36
CA ALA A 50 1.67 11.98 4.25
C ALA A 50 1.05 13.30 4.73
N GLU A 51 0.16 13.23 5.72
CA GLU A 51 -0.50 14.40 6.31
C GLU A 51 0.53 15.33 6.96
N ARG A 52 1.38 14.82 7.85
CA ARG A 52 2.38 15.63 8.58
C ARG A 52 3.45 16.18 7.65
N GLY A 53 3.88 15.42 6.65
CA GLY A 53 4.83 15.87 5.64
C GLY A 53 4.27 17.06 4.85
N ARG A 54 3.01 16.96 4.40
CA ARG A 54 2.36 18.04 3.64
C ARG A 54 2.07 19.27 4.49
N LYS A 55 1.74 19.13 5.77
CA LYS A 55 1.57 20.28 6.69
C LYS A 55 2.82 21.16 6.80
N THR A 56 4.01 20.59 6.64
CA THR A 56 5.29 21.33 6.75
C THR A 56 5.83 21.76 5.38
N ARG A 57 5.61 20.95 4.34
CA ARG A 57 6.00 21.25 2.97
C ARG A 57 4.88 20.84 2.01
N ASN A 58 3.96 21.76 1.73
CA ASN A 58 2.75 21.49 0.93
C ASN A 58 3.02 20.79 -0.41
N ALA A 59 4.09 21.15 -1.11
CA ALA A 59 4.44 20.60 -2.42
C ALA A 59 5.39 19.39 -2.38
N ILE A 60 5.56 18.74 -1.21
CA ILE A 60 6.39 17.53 -1.10
C ILE A 60 5.82 16.40 -1.97
N LYS A 61 6.68 15.80 -2.78
CA LYS A 61 6.35 14.61 -3.55
C LYS A 61 6.51 13.37 -2.70
N LEU A 62 5.44 12.58 -2.62
CA LEU A 62 5.38 11.35 -1.84
C LEU A 62 5.05 10.19 -2.75
N GLY A 63 5.73 9.06 -2.56
CA GLY A 63 5.44 7.86 -3.33
C GLY A 63 5.74 6.62 -2.52
N ILE A 64 5.32 5.48 -3.07
CA ILE A 64 5.54 4.15 -2.49
C ILE A 64 6.40 3.32 -3.44
N CYS A 65 7.26 2.48 -2.87
CA CYS A 65 8.08 1.52 -3.59
C CYS A 65 7.97 0.12 -2.97
N GLY A 66 8.34 -0.88 -3.77
CA GLY A 66 8.38 -2.29 -3.40
C GLY A 66 7.21 -3.08 -3.95
N GLU A 67 6.94 -4.22 -3.36
CA GLU A 67 5.93 -5.18 -3.81
C GLU A 67 4.52 -4.57 -3.86
N HIS A 68 4.17 -3.81 -2.80
CA HIS A 68 2.89 -3.10 -2.67
C HIS A 68 2.64 -2.08 -3.80
N GLY A 69 3.69 -1.53 -4.40
CA GLY A 69 3.55 -0.58 -5.52
C GLY A 69 3.01 -1.22 -6.80
N GLY A 70 2.88 -2.54 -6.85
CA GLY A 70 2.27 -3.28 -7.95
C GLY A 70 1.06 -4.11 -7.56
N ASP A 71 0.55 -3.94 -6.34
CA ASP A 71 -0.68 -4.58 -5.84
C ASP A 71 -1.89 -3.65 -6.03
N PRO A 72 -2.95 -4.05 -6.75
CA PRO A 72 -4.08 -3.17 -7.02
C PRO A 72 -4.77 -2.59 -5.78
N ALA A 73 -4.94 -3.38 -4.70
CA ALA A 73 -5.57 -2.90 -3.48
C ALA A 73 -4.71 -1.83 -2.78
N SER A 74 -3.40 -2.09 -2.68
CA SER A 74 -2.42 -1.13 -2.15
C SER A 74 -2.37 0.15 -2.97
N ILE A 75 -2.46 0.06 -4.30
CA ILE A 75 -2.50 1.23 -5.19
C ILE A 75 -3.78 2.05 -4.96
N GLY A 76 -4.93 1.39 -4.80
CA GLY A 76 -6.19 2.06 -4.45
C GLY A 76 -6.08 2.83 -3.13
N PHE A 77 -5.43 2.24 -2.12
CA PHE A 77 -5.12 2.94 -0.88
C PHE A 77 -4.19 4.15 -1.10
N CYS A 78 -3.13 3.99 -1.90
CA CYS A 78 -2.19 5.07 -2.19
C CYS A 78 -2.87 6.26 -2.89
N GLU A 79 -3.80 6.00 -3.80
CA GLU A 79 -4.63 7.01 -4.45
C GLU A 79 -5.52 7.74 -3.42
N LYS A 80 -6.16 6.99 -2.51
CA LYS A 80 -7.01 7.55 -1.44
C LYS A 80 -6.23 8.46 -0.48
N VAL A 81 -5.01 8.09 -0.11
CA VAL A 81 -4.09 8.93 0.70
C VAL A 81 -3.51 10.09 -0.13
N GLY A 82 -3.63 10.01 -1.45
CA GLY A 82 -3.18 11.01 -2.40
C GLY A 82 -1.67 11.00 -2.59
N LEU A 83 -1.01 9.84 -2.63
CA LEU A 83 0.40 9.75 -3.01
C LEU A 83 0.60 10.17 -4.47
N ASP A 84 1.74 10.77 -4.79
CA ASP A 84 2.02 11.29 -6.14
C ASP A 84 2.40 10.21 -7.15
N TYR A 85 2.97 9.08 -6.69
CA TYR A 85 3.38 7.98 -7.56
C TYR A 85 3.52 6.64 -6.82
N VAL A 86 3.46 5.56 -7.59
CA VAL A 86 3.84 4.21 -7.17
C VAL A 86 5.03 3.73 -8.00
N SER A 87 5.91 2.93 -7.40
CA SER A 87 7.07 2.33 -8.04
C SER A 87 7.08 0.83 -7.79
N CYS A 88 7.13 0.05 -8.87
CA CYS A 88 7.10 -1.41 -8.84
C CYS A 88 8.08 -2.00 -9.85
N SER A 89 8.25 -3.33 -9.80
CA SER A 89 9.11 -4.04 -10.75
C SER A 89 8.61 -3.88 -12.20
N PRO A 90 9.51 -3.94 -13.21
CA PRO A 90 9.15 -3.66 -14.60
C PRO A 90 7.93 -4.44 -15.12
N TYR A 91 7.84 -5.72 -14.76
CA TYR A 91 6.74 -6.59 -15.17
C TYR A 91 5.39 -6.24 -14.52
N ARG A 92 5.39 -5.54 -13.37
CA ARG A 92 4.17 -5.08 -12.69
C ARG A 92 3.71 -3.71 -13.16
N VAL A 93 4.51 -2.98 -13.95
CA VAL A 93 4.15 -1.64 -14.45
C VAL A 93 2.80 -1.63 -15.18
N PRO A 94 2.47 -2.57 -16.08
CA PRO A 94 1.16 -2.58 -16.74
C PRO A 94 -0.01 -2.73 -15.75
N ILE A 95 0.16 -3.60 -14.75
CA ILE A 95 -0.84 -3.84 -13.69
C ILE A 95 -1.01 -2.56 -12.86
N ALA A 96 0.10 -1.95 -12.45
CA ALA A 96 0.07 -0.74 -11.64
C ALA A 96 -0.61 0.43 -12.36
N ARG A 97 -0.38 0.59 -13.67
CA ARG A 97 -1.04 1.61 -14.48
C ARG A 97 -2.55 1.38 -14.57
N LEU A 98 -2.98 0.14 -14.79
CA LEU A 98 -4.40 -0.21 -14.85
C LEU A 98 -5.08 0.01 -13.50
N ALA A 99 -4.47 -0.45 -12.41
CA ALA A 99 -5.00 -0.29 -11.06
C ALA A 99 -5.09 1.19 -10.66
N ALA A 100 -4.08 2.01 -10.97
CA ALA A 100 -4.13 3.45 -10.72
C ALA A 100 -5.26 4.13 -11.49
N ALA A 101 -5.47 3.77 -12.77
CA ALA A 101 -6.58 4.29 -13.55
C ALA A 101 -7.94 3.86 -12.97
N GLN A 102 -8.09 2.61 -12.56
CA GLN A 102 -9.30 2.12 -11.91
C GLN A 102 -9.57 2.81 -10.58
N ALA A 103 -8.54 3.05 -9.77
CA ALA A 103 -8.66 3.77 -8.50
C ALA A 103 -9.11 5.23 -8.73
N ALA A 104 -8.51 5.91 -9.70
CA ALA A 104 -8.89 7.28 -10.07
C ALA A 104 -10.35 7.38 -10.58
N LEU A 105 -10.82 6.38 -11.35
CA LEU A 105 -12.20 6.32 -11.86
C LEU A 105 -13.20 5.90 -10.77
N GLY A 106 -12.83 4.95 -9.92
CA GLY A 106 -13.67 4.39 -8.86
C GLY A 106 -13.94 5.35 -7.71
N GLY A 107 -13.07 6.34 -7.49
CA GLY A 107 -13.31 7.45 -6.55
C GLY A 107 -14.35 8.48 -7.02
N GLY A 108 -14.76 8.43 -8.29
CA GLY A 108 -15.65 9.41 -8.95
C GLY A 108 -17.04 8.89 -9.32
N GLY A 109 -17.40 7.65 -9.00
CA GLY A 109 -18.68 7.02 -9.38
C GLY A 109 -19.94 7.57 -8.69
N GLY A 110 -19.84 8.70 -7.98
CA GLY A 110 -20.94 9.35 -7.25
C GLY A 110 -21.19 10.82 -7.62
N SER A 111 -20.61 11.33 -8.72
CA SER A 111 -20.95 12.67 -9.21
C SER A 111 -20.95 12.72 -10.74
N THR A 112 -22.05 12.27 -11.32
CA THR A 112 -22.46 12.64 -12.67
C THR A 112 -23.95 12.97 -12.63
N ALA A 113 -24.23 14.28 -12.79
CA ALA A 113 -25.47 14.94 -13.19
C ALA A 113 -26.71 14.79 -12.29
#